data_AF-A0A7C0VDM2-F1
#
_entry.id   AF-A0A7C0VDM2-F1
#
_cell.length_a   1.000
_cell.length_b   1.000
_cell.length_c   1.000
_cell.angle_alpha   90.00
_cell.angle_beta   90.00
_cell.angle_gamma   90.00
#
_symmetry.space_group_name_H-M   'P 1'
#
loop_
_entity.id
_entity.type
_entity.pdbx_description
1 polymer ?
#
loop_
_entity_poly.entity_id
_entity_poly.type
_entity_poly.pdbx_seq_one_letter_code
_entity_poly.pdbx_strand_id
1 'polypeptide(L)'
;PVRSLGNLPGAEASKEAAQGYAIVGDGVAGGSFRNLIEHMRVTEARGTVLDWVFHPRLRSAKEWLTKAYVESVRNPKLLKAQ
;
A
#
# COMPACT_ATOMS: atom_id res chain seq x y z
N PRO A 1 11.90 -7.54 11.72
CA PRO A 1 13.17 -7.61 10.96
C PRO A 1 12.87 -7.48 9.46
N VAL A 2 13.66 -6.68 8.73
CA VAL A 2 13.55 -6.56 7.27
C VAL A 2 14.51 -7.57 6.65
N ARG A 3 14.03 -8.40 5.72
CA ARG A 3 14.83 -9.39 4.99
C ARG A 3 14.73 -9.15 3.50
N SER A 4 15.81 -9.38 2.78
CA SER A 4 15.75 -9.40 1.32
C SER A 4 14.90 -10.59 0.86
N LEU A 5 14.05 -10.38 -0.12
CA LEU A 5 13.21 -11.43 -0.71
C LEU A 5 13.80 -11.78 -2.08
N GLY A 6 14.00 -13.08 -2.35
CA GLY A 6 14.32 -13.56 -3.69
C GLY A 6 13.09 -13.53 -4.60
N ASN A 7 13.20 -14.10 -5.80
CA ASN A 7 12.06 -14.27 -6.69
C ASN A 7 10.96 -15.12 -6.04
N LEU A 8 9.72 -14.90 -6.47
CA LEU A 8 8.62 -15.81 -6.12
C LEU A 8 8.84 -17.18 -6.78
N PRO A 9 8.35 -18.28 -6.18
CA PRO A 9 8.46 -19.61 -6.77
C PRO A 9 7.93 -19.64 -8.21
N GLY A 10 8.76 -20.14 -9.14
CA GLY A 10 8.43 -20.21 -10.57
C GLY A 10 8.69 -18.94 -11.37
N ALA A 11 9.13 -17.84 -10.74
CA ALA A 11 9.54 -16.62 -11.44
C ALA A 11 11.05 -16.60 -11.67
N GLU A 12 11.47 -16.44 -12.93
CA GLU A 12 12.88 -16.31 -13.32
C GLU A 12 13.37 -14.86 -13.22
N ALA A 13 12.54 -13.91 -13.66
CA ALA A 13 12.79 -12.48 -13.52
C ALA A 13 11.46 -11.73 -13.30
N SER A 14 11.47 -10.77 -12.38
CA SER A 14 10.32 -9.89 -12.14
C SER A 14 10.81 -8.51 -11.74
N LYS A 15 10.10 -7.46 -12.18
CA LYS A 15 10.23 -6.15 -11.54
C LYS A 15 9.73 -6.27 -10.10
N GLU A 16 10.41 -5.64 -9.16
CA GLU A 16 10.11 -5.71 -7.73
C GLU A 16 8.70 -5.19 -7.43
N ALA A 17 8.25 -4.16 -8.17
CA ALA A 17 6.88 -3.67 -8.07
C ALA A 17 5.84 -4.73 -8.49
N ALA A 18 6.10 -5.45 -9.59
CA ALA A 18 5.21 -6.52 -10.05
C ALA A 18 5.17 -7.68 -9.05
N GLN A 19 6.31 -8.00 -8.45
CA GLN A 19 6.40 -8.98 -7.37
C GLN A 19 5.59 -8.54 -6.14
N GLY A 20 5.68 -7.27 -5.74
CA GLY A 20 4.88 -6.70 -4.66
C GLY A 20 3.38 -6.82 -4.92
N TYR A 21 2.92 -6.52 -6.14
CA TYR A 21 1.52 -6.72 -6.52
C TYR A 21 1.08 -8.18 -6.46
N ALA A 22 1.93 -9.12 -6.89
CA ALA A 22 1.64 -10.55 -6.79
C ALA A 22 1.49 -11.02 -5.33
N ILE A 23 2.36 -10.53 -4.44
CA ILE A 23 2.28 -10.79 -2.99
C ILE A 23 0.97 -10.25 -2.40
N VAL A 24 0.59 -9.02 -2.75
CA VAL A 24 -0.67 -8.42 -2.27
C VAL A 24 -1.88 -9.19 -2.80
N GLY A 25 -1.88 -9.52 -4.10
CA GLY A 25 -2.95 -10.29 -4.72
C GLY A 25 -3.14 -11.68 -4.10
N ASP A 26 -2.04 -12.43 -3.93
CA ASP A 26 -2.05 -13.74 -3.26
C ASP A 26 -2.60 -13.64 -1.83
N GLY A 27 -2.11 -12.68 -1.04
CA GLY A 27 -2.56 -12.53 0.34
C GLY A 27 -4.03 -12.10 0.46
N VAL A 28 -4.52 -11.22 -0.42
CA VAL A 28 -5.94 -10.83 -0.48
C VAL A 28 -6.83 -12.02 -0.87
N ALA A 29 -6.34 -12.91 -1.73
CA ALA A 29 -7.03 -14.15 -2.11
C ALA A 29 -6.97 -15.25 -1.04
N GLY A 30 -6.32 -15.01 0.11
CA GLY A 30 -6.17 -15.97 1.20
C GLY A 30 -5.02 -16.96 1.01
N GLY A 31 -4.08 -16.67 0.12
CA GLY A 31 -2.91 -17.49 -0.17
C GLY A 31 -1.81 -17.43 0.89
N SER A 32 -0.59 -17.73 0.47
CA SER A 32 0.58 -17.87 1.34
C SER A 32 0.95 -16.58 2.07
N PHE A 33 0.65 -15.43 1.47
CA PHE A 33 0.94 -14.11 2.04
C PHE A 33 -0.20 -13.53 2.88
N ARG A 34 -1.29 -14.27 3.12
CA ARG A 34 -2.46 -13.81 3.89
C ARG A 34 -2.09 -13.16 5.23
N ASN A 35 -1.30 -13.84 6.05
CA ASN A 35 -0.92 -13.35 7.38
C ASN A 35 -0.14 -12.03 7.31
N LEU A 36 0.67 -11.83 6.26
CA LEU A 36 1.38 -10.57 6.04
C LEU A 36 0.40 -9.44 5.71
N ILE A 37 -0.53 -9.69 4.80
CA ILE A 37 -1.53 -8.69 4.38
C ILE A 37 -2.48 -8.32 5.51
N GLU A 38 -2.90 -9.30 6.33
CA GLU A 38 -3.69 -9.08 7.55
C GLU A 38 -2.90 -8.29 8.60
N HIS A 39 -1.64 -8.66 8.86
CA HIS A 39 -0.79 -7.95 9.81
C HIS A 39 -0.57 -6.48 9.41
N MET A 40 -0.39 -6.22 8.11
CA MET A 40 -0.24 -4.88 7.55
C MET A 40 -1.57 -4.12 7.42
N ARG A 41 -2.72 -4.79 7.62
CA ARG A 41 -4.07 -4.22 7.49
C ARG A 41 -4.32 -3.53 6.14
N VAL A 42 -3.79 -4.09 5.06
CA VAL A 42 -3.86 -3.47 3.71
C VAL A 42 -5.31 -3.27 3.26
N THR A 43 -6.21 -4.20 3.58
CA THR A 43 -7.64 -4.14 3.26
C THR A 43 -8.40 -3.05 4.04
N GLU A 44 -7.82 -2.56 5.14
CA GLU A 44 -8.37 -1.49 5.95
C GLU A 44 -7.79 -0.10 5.58
N ALA A 45 -6.83 -0.04 4.65
CA ALA A 45 -6.18 1.21 4.26
C ALA A 45 -7.19 2.20 3.66
N ARG A 46 -7.09 3.47 4.08
CA ARG A 46 -7.93 4.60 3.62
C ARG A 46 -7.07 5.85 3.45
N GLY A 47 -7.62 6.84 2.76
CA GLY A 47 -6.89 8.04 2.35
C GLY A 47 -6.02 7.77 1.14
N THR A 48 -4.76 8.16 1.26
CA THR A 48 -3.72 8.24 0.24
C THR A 48 -2.47 7.48 0.69
N VAL A 49 -1.55 7.24 -0.25
CA VAL A 49 -0.28 6.55 0.04
C VAL A 49 0.61 7.26 1.07
N LEU A 50 0.37 8.55 1.35
CA LEU A 50 1.16 9.33 2.31
C LEU A 50 0.50 9.44 3.68
N ASP A 51 -0.77 9.05 3.85
CA ASP A 51 -1.48 9.26 5.12
C ASP A 51 -0.80 8.58 6.30
N TRP A 52 -0.28 7.36 6.09
CA TRP A 52 0.40 6.56 7.10
C TRP A 52 1.92 6.77 7.16
N VAL A 53 2.46 7.77 6.46
CA VAL A 53 3.89 8.12 6.50
C VAL A 53 4.11 9.28 7.47
N PHE A 54 4.80 9.04 8.58
CA PHE A 54 4.99 10.04 9.65
C PHE A 54 6.36 10.71 9.53
N HIS A 55 6.42 11.83 8.79
CA HIS A 55 7.64 12.62 8.67
C HIS A 55 7.30 14.11 8.50
N PRO A 56 7.92 15.04 9.26
CA PRO A 56 7.60 16.47 9.21
C PRO A 56 7.71 17.11 7.81
N ARG A 57 8.72 16.70 7.02
CA ARG A 57 8.93 17.19 5.64
C ARG A 57 7.82 16.79 4.65
N LEU A 58 6.91 15.87 5.01
CA LEU A 58 5.85 15.42 4.12
C LEU A 58 4.56 16.23 4.23
N ARG A 59 4.48 17.24 5.12
CA ARG A 59 3.24 18.00 5.33
C ARG A 59 2.67 18.56 4.02
N SER A 60 3.48 19.30 3.26
CA SER A 60 3.06 19.88 1.99
C SER A 60 2.70 18.82 0.94
N ALA A 61 3.47 17.73 0.88
CA ALA A 61 3.21 16.62 -0.04
C ALA A 61 1.88 15.91 0.29
N LYS A 62 1.56 15.73 1.58
CA LYS A 62 0.26 15.17 2.02
C LYS A 62 -0.89 16.10 1.64
N GLU A 63 -0.77 17.39 1.92
CA GLU A 63 -1.80 18.38 1.58
C GLU A 63 -2.08 18.41 0.07
N TRP A 64 -1.03 18.47 -0.74
CA TRP A 64 -1.13 18.43 -2.20
C TRP A 64 -1.79 17.14 -2.71
N LEU A 65 -1.35 15.98 -2.20
CA LEU A 65 -1.88 14.69 -2.64
C LEU A 65 -3.34 14.50 -2.24
N THR A 66 -3.71 14.92 -1.03
CA THR A 66 -5.10 14.88 -0.56
C THR A 66 -5.99 15.76 -1.44
N LYS A 67 -5.54 16.96 -1.81
CA LYS A 67 -6.28 17.83 -2.74
C LYS A 67 -6.47 17.15 -4.10
N ALA A 68 -5.39 16.66 -4.71
CA ALA A 68 -5.46 15.95 -5.98
C ALA A 68 -6.39 14.71 -5.92
N TYR A 69 -6.37 13.97 -4.81
CA TYR A 69 -7.24 12.83 -4.59
C TYR A 69 -8.73 13.22 -4.58
N VAL A 70 -9.09 14.28 -3.85
CA VAL A 70 -10.48 14.77 -3.78
C VAL A 70 -10.96 15.28 -5.13
N GLU A 71 -10.10 15.98 -5.88
CA GLU A 71 -10.44 16.52 -7.20
C GLU A 71 -10.63 15.42 -8.26
N SER A 72 -9.87 14.32 -8.16
CA SER A 72 -9.80 13.30 -9.20
C SER A 72 -10.76 12.12 -8.98
N VAL A 73 -11.26 11.90 -7.76
CA VAL A 73 -12.00 10.69 -7.39
C VAL A 73 -13.43 11.03 -7.01
N ARG A 74 -14.40 10.40 -7.68
CA ARG A 74 -15.84 10.66 -7.50
C ARG A 74 -16.33 10.53 -6.05
N ASN A 75 -15.88 9.49 -5.33
CA ASN A 75 -16.26 9.21 -3.94
C ASN A 75 -14.99 9.00 -3.08
N PRO A 76 -14.30 10.08 -2.65
CA PRO A 76 -13.04 9.96 -1.92
C PRO A 76 -13.26 9.40 -0.51
N LYS A 77 -12.46 8.41 -0.12
CA LYS A 77 -12.49 7.76 1.20
C LYS A 77 -11.46 8.42 2.12
N LEU A 78 -11.71 9.68 2.47
CA LEU A 78 -10.85 10.45 3.38
C LEU A 78 -10.78 9.80 4.77
N LEU A 79 -9.64 9.96 5.43
CA LEU A 79 -9.55 9.67 6.86
C LEU A 79 -10.43 10.68 7.61
N LYS A 80 -11.22 10.19 8.56
CA LYS A 80 -11.85 11.09 9.54
C LYS A 80 -10.73 11.74 10.36
N ALA A 81 -10.86 13.04 10.65
CA ALA A 81 -9.96 13.70 11.57
C ALA A 81 -9.91 12.90 12.88
N GLN A 82 -8.70 12.53 13.31
CA GLN A 82 -8.44 11.92 14.62
C GLN A 82 -8.36 13.00 15.68
#